data_AF-A0AAV5W1J3-F1
#
_entry.id   AF-A0AAV5W1J3-F1
#
_cell.length_a   1.000
_cell.length_b   1.000
_cell.length_c   1.000
_cell.angle_alpha   90.00
_cell.angle_beta   90.00
_cell.angle_gamma   90.00
#
_symmetry.space_group_name_H-M   'P 1'
#
loop_
_entity.id
_entity.type
_entity.pdbx_description
1 polymer ?
#
loop_
_entity_poly.entity_id
_entity_poly.type
_entity_poly.pdbx_seq_one_letter_code
_entity_poly.pdbx_strand_id
1 'polypeptide(L)'
;YLRYIVADLLLFDAQTENIAKLFKTYSEKRFDFITPLRIAVWTRVVREDDLPNEKMVVQRELFVEAKRLRIKLPSDEYGTKLQHLIYATSTAKDAAFSKQLWKRMVTDPDITPADLVFAFKGAMIYPSVRKRALDLFMDEGFFREKIPSDCPEYKEILRLFTCSCVREAELHKIKDHVMADFTFTEQDKKAFEFEMLEARMQSFLKEVPILHATMNNYLIEDRDYLVHKK
;
A
#
# COMPACT_ATOMS: atom_id res chain seq x y z
N TYR A 1 4.85 -10.84 4.34
CA TYR A 1 3.63 -10.19 3.78
C TYR A 1 2.33 -10.94 4.12
N LEU A 2 2.22 -12.24 3.82
CA LEU A 2 1.03 -13.08 4.12
C LEU A 2 0.49 -12.96 5.56
N ARG A 3 1.35 -12.93 6.58
CA ARG A 3 0.93 -12.82 7.99
C ARG A 3 0.20 -11.49 8.30
N TYR A 4 0.53 -10.41 7.60
CA TYR A 4 -0.14 -9.11 7.76
C TYR A 4 -1.52 -9.12 7.11
N ILE A 5 -1.62 -9.70 5.91
CA ILE A 5 -2.90 -9.91 5.23
C ILE A 5 -3.81 -10.76 6.12
N VAL A 6 -3.31 -11.85 6.70
CA VAL A 6 -4.09 -12.69 7.61
C VAL A 6 -4.53 -11.92 8.85
N ALA A 7 -3.66 -11.12 9.47
CA ALA A 7 -4.04 -10.31 10.63
C ALA A 7 -5.08 -9.23 10.29
N ASP A 8 -4.96 -8.59 9.13
CA ASP A 8 -5.93 -7.58 8.64
C ASP A 8 -7.28 -8.22 8.26
N LEU A 9 -7.25 -9.43 7.69
CA LEU A 9 -8.44 -10.25 7.43
C LEU A 9 -9.12 -10.69 8.73
N LEU A 10 -8.36 -11.05 9.77
CA LEU A 10 -8.92 -11.37 11.09
C LEU A 10 -9.64 -10.19 11.73
N LEU A 11 -9.25 -8.96 11.39
CA LEU A 11 -9.91 -7.74 11.83
C LEU A 11 -10.99 -7.28 10.83
N PHE A 12 -11.30 -8.08 9.80
CA PHE A 12 -12.15 -7.61 8.70
C PHE A 12 -13.57 -7.24 9.15
N ASP A 13 -14.13 -8.08 10.02
CA ASP A 13 -15.48 -7.97 10.54
C ASP A 13 -15.56 -7.23 11.89
N ALA A 14 -14.46 -6.62 12.33
CA ALA A 14 -14.44 -5.90 13.60
C ALA A 14 -15.14 -4.54 13.47
N GLN A 15 -16.09 -4.26 14.38
CA GLN A 15 -16.72 -2.95 14.50
C GLN A 15 -15.72 -1.86 14.92
N THR A 16 -15.97 -0.61 14.51
CA THR A 16 -15.13 0.56 14.83
C THR A 16 -14.81 0.71 16.32
N GLU A 17 -15.80 0.50 17.19
CA GLU A 17 -15.60 0.56 18.66
C GLU A 17 -14.59 -0.50 19.13
N ASN A 18 -14.63 -1.70 18.55
CA ASN A 18 -13.68 -2.77 18.88
C ASN A 18 -12.27 -2.42 18.37
N ILE A 19 -12.16 -1.82 17.20
CA ILE A 19 -10.87 -1.32 16.67
C ILE A 19 -10.28 -0.25 17.58
N ALA A 20 -11.09 0.72 18.05
CA ALA A 20 -10.64 1.75 18.99
C ALA A 20 -10.16 1.15 20.33
N LYS A 21 -10.91 0.20 20.89
CA LYS A 21 -10.52 -0.53 22.13
C LYS A 21 -9.22 -1.31 21.95
N LEU A 22 -9.08 -2.00 20.82
CA LEU A 22 -7.85 -2.73 20.48
C LEU A 22 -6.67 -1.76 20.35
N PHE A 23 -6.84 -0.65 19.63
CA PHE A 23 -5.82 0.38 19.48
C PHE A 23 -5.37 0.92 20.83
N LYS A 24 -6.31 1.33 21.69
CA LYS A 24 -6.01 1.78 23.06
C LYS A 24 -5.19 0.75 23.84
N THR A 25 -5.60 -0.52 23.79
CA THR A 25 -4.90 -1.63 24.44
C THR A 25 -3.45 -1.76 23.94
N TYR A 26 -3.22 -1.66 22.62
CA TYR A 26 -1.88 -1.75 22.04
C TYR A 26 -0.99 -0.55 22.38
N SER A 27 -1.59 0.64 22.47
CA SER A 27 -0.87 1.86 22.86
C SER A 27 -0.45 1.84 24.33
N GLU A 28 -1.30 1.33 25.21
CA GLU A 28 -1.03 1.21 26.66
C GLU A 28 0.01 0.14 26.98
N LYS A 29 -0.04 -1.00 26.29
CA LYS A 29 0.88 -2.13 26.55
C LYS A 29 2.33 -1.88 26.17
N ARG A 30 2.64 -0.79 25.45
CA ARG A 30 4.01 -0.36 25.07
C ARG A 30 4.94 -1.50 24.66
N PHE A 31 4.45 -2.44 23.84
CA PHE A 31 5.29 -3.56 23.39
C PHE A 31 6.58 -3.02 22.75
N ASP A 32 7.72 -3.58 23.17
CA ASP A 32 9.06 -3.25 22.66
C ASP A 32 9.25 -3.65 21.18
N PHE A 33 8.36 -4.50 20.67
CA PHE A 33 8.35 -4.98 19.28
C PHE A 33 7.00 -4.74 18.61
N ILE A 34 7.01 -4.70 17.27
CA ILE A 34 5.80 -4.65 16.46
C ILE A 34 5.33 -6.08 16.16
N THR A 35 4.07 -6.37 16.47
CA THR A 35 3.39 -7.60 16.03
C THR A 35 2.61 -7.37 14.72
N PRO A 36 2.36 -8.42 13.92
CA PRO A 36 1.44 -8.34 12.78
C PRO A 36 0.05 -7.80 13.15
N LEU A 37 -0.45 -8.17 14.33
CA LEU A 37 -1.75 -7.70 14.82
C LEU A 37 -1.73 -6.19 15.14
N ARG A 38 -0.62 -5.66 15.68
CA ARG A 38 -0.46 -4.22 15.92
C ARG A 38 -0.48 -3.41 14.62
N ILE A 39 0.19 -3.90 13.58
CA ILE A 39 0.16 -3.27 12.24
C ILE A 39 -1.25 -3.31 11.67
N ALA A 40 -1.94 -4.45 11.79
CA ALA A 40 -3.32 -4.57 11.32
C ALA A 40 -4.25 -3.59 12.05
N VAL A 41 -4.10 -3.43 13.37
CA VAL A 41 -4.87 -2.44 14.14
C VAL A 41 -4.56 -1.01 13.69
N TRP A 42 -3.29 -0.61 13.53
CA TRP A 42 -2.94 0.73 13.03
C TRP A 42 -3.49 0.99 11.63
N THR A 43 -3.35 -0.01 10.76
CA THR A 43 -3.85 0.02 9.40
C THR A 43 -5.37 0.22 9.40
N ARG A 44 -6.10 -0.48 10.26
CA ARG A 44 -7.54 -0.30 10.43
C ARG A 44 -7.91 1.06 10.98
N VAL A 45 -7.27 1.51 12.05
CA VAL A 45 -7.47 2.86 12.62
C VAL A 45 -7.37 3.96 11.56
N VAL A 46 -6.37 3.88 10.69
CA VAL A 46 -6.14 4.91 9.66
C VAL A 46 -7.16 4.80 8.50
N ARG A 47 -7.75 3.63 8.30
CA ARG A 47 -8.77 3.40 7.26
C ARG A 47 -10.16 3.81 7.68
N GLU A 48 -10.50 3.69 8.96
CA GLU A 48 -11.82 4.09 9.45
C GLU A 48 -11.95 5.62 9.40
N ASP A 49 -13.09 6.10 8.91
CA ASP A 49 -13.39 7.52 8.85
C ASP A 49 -13.82 8.06 10.23
N ASP A 50 -14.42 7.19 11.05
CA ASP A 50 -14.95 7.50 12.38
C ASP A 50 -13.90 7.48 13.50
N LEU A 51 -12.60 7.33 13.17
CA LEU A 51 -11.48 7.33 14.12
C LEU A 51 -10.46 8.46 13.86
N PRO A 52 -10.90 9.74 13.78
CA PRO A 52 -10.00 10.84 13.45
C PRO A 52 -8.94 11.07 14.55
N ASN A 53 -9.28 10.86 15.82
CA ASN A 53 -8.35 11.08 16.93
C ASN A 53 -7.23 10.04 16.91
N GLU A 54 -7.58 8.77 16.80
CA GLU A 54 -6.64 7.65 16.76
C GLU A 54 -5.74 7.74 15.52
N LYS A 55 -6.32 8.11 14.36
CA LYS A 55 -5.56 8.38 13.13
C LYS A 55 -4.51 9.47 13.34
N MET A 56 -4.86 10.57 14.01
CA MET A 56 -3.92 11.63 14.35
C MET A 56 -2.84 11.17 15.34
N VAL A 57 -3.17 10.28 16.27
CA VAL A 57 -2.18 9.68 17.19
C VAL A 57 -1.17 8.84 16.41
N VAL A 58 -1.62 7.94 15.53
CA VAL A 58 -0.73 7.12 14.69
C VAL A 58 0.18 8.02 13.82
N GLN A 59 -0.37 9.08 13.24
CA GLN A 59 0.42 10.04 12.45
C GLN A 59 1.47 10.76 13.30
N ARG A 60 1.13 11.19 14.53
CA ARG A 60 2.09 11.83 15.44
C ARG A 60 3.18 10.84 15.87
N GLU A 61 2.81 9.60 16.18
CA GLU A 61 3.76 8.54 16.55
C GLU A 61 4.79 8.28 15.46
N LEU A 62 4.37 8.28 14.19
CA LEU A 62 5.27 8.14 13.04
C LEU A 62 6.39 9.18 13.07
N PHE A 63 6.07 10.47 13.19
CA PHE A 63 7.07 11.54 13.18
C PHE A 63 7.86 11.66 14.48
N VAL A 64 7.35 11.14 15.59
CA VAL A 64 8.14 10.96 16.82
C VAL A 64 9.15 9.83 16.64
N GLU A 65 8.73 8.72 16.03
CA GLU A 65 9.59 7.56 15.79
C GLU A 65 10.66 7.83 14.73
N ALA A 66 10.37 8.69 13.74
CA ALA A 66 11.32 9.10 12.71
C ALA A 66 12.62 9.67 13.31
N LYS A 67 12.50 10.37 14.44
CA LYS A 67 13.61 11.01 15.16
C LYS A 67 14.40 10.07 16.06
N ARG A 68 14.02 8.80 16.14
CA ARG A 68 14.65 7.80 17.02
C ARG A 68 15.64 6.96 16.24
N LEU A 69 16.55 6.33 16.97
CA LEU A 69 17.46 5.36 16.38
C LEU A 69 16.65 4.24 15.70
N ARG A 70 17.01 3.92 14.46
CA ARG A 70 16.37 2.86 13.68
C ARG A 70 16.74 1.50 14.27
N ILE A 71 15.80 0.90 14.98
CA ILE A 71 15.94 -0.47 15.47
C ILE A 71 15.30 -1.41 14.44
N LYS A 72 16.11 -2.29 13.85
CA LYS A 72 15.60 -3.40 13.03
C LYS A 72 14.80 -4.34 13.90
N LEU A 73 13.65 -4.76 13.39
CA LEU A 73 12.84 -5.79 14.04
C LEU A 73 13.51 -7.17 13.87
N PRO A 74 13.15 -8.18 14.71
CA PRO A 74 13.86 -9.46 14.78
C PRO A 74 13.97 -10.29 13.50
N SER A 75 13.23 -9.93 12.44
CA SER A 75 13.38 -10.50 11.10
C SER A 75 13.60 -9.36 10.12
N ASP A 76 14.57 -9.51 9.22
CA ASP A 76 14.90 -8.51 8.20
C ASP A 76 13.71 -8.18 7.29
N GLU A 77 12.77 -9.12 7.10
CA GLU A 77 11.53 -8.91 6.34
C GLU A 77 10.58 -7.89 6.98
N TYR A 78 10.75 -7.63 8.28
CA TYR A 78 9.92 -6.70 9.04
C TYR A 78 10.47 -5.27 8.98
N GLY A 79 11.71 -5.03 8.56
CA GLY A 79 12.24 -3.66 8.55
C GLY A 79 12.22 -3.02 9.95
N THR A 80 11.81 -1.76 10.07
CA THR A 80 11.83 -0.99 11.33
C THR A 80 10.44 -0.67 11.86
N LYS A 81 10.38 -0.16 13.11
CA LYS A 81 9.13 0.34 13.68
C LYS A 81 8.53 1.49 12.87
N LEU A 82 9.38 2.43 12.46
CA LEU A 82 9.02 3.57 11.62
C LEU A 82 8.39 3.11 10.30
N GLN A 83 9.03 2.18 9.60
CA GLN A 83 8.56 1.68 8.30
C GLN A 83 7.16 1.07 8.36
N HIS A 84 6.78 0.45 9.48
CA HIS A 84 5.45 -0.08 9.68
C HIS A 84 4.39 0.98 10.01
N LEU A 85 4.76 2.01 10.77
CA LEU A 85 3.88 3.17 10.99
C LEU A 85 3.63 3.88 9.65
N ILE A 86 4.66 4.06 8.84
CA ILE A 86 4.55 4.59 7.48
C ILE A 86 3.64 3.72 6.62
N TYR A 87 3.90 2.41 6.55
CA TYR A 87 3.04 1.48 5.82
C TYR A 87 1.57 1.62 6.22
N ALA A 88 1.26 1.56 7.52
CA ALA A 88 -0.11 1.65 8.03
C ALA A 88 -0.76 2.99 7.69
N THR A 89 -0.05 4.11 7.91
CA THR A 89 -0.57 5.45 7.62
C THR A 89 -0.82 5.68 6.13
N SER A 90 -0.02 5.09 5.25
CA SER A 90 -0.17 5.19 3.80
C SER A 90 -1.32 4.35 3.24
N THR A 91 -2.02 3.55 4.06
CA THR A 91 -3.24 2.83 3.65
C THR A 91 -4.52 3.67 3.75
N ALA A 92 -4.41 4.92 4.22
CA ALA A 92 -5.54 5.83 4.37
C ALA A 92 -6.33 6.00 3.07
N LYS A 93 -7.66 5.98 3.17
CA LYS A 93 -8.55 6.28 2.03
C LYS A 93 -8.71 7.78 1.81
N ASP A 94 -8.71 8.54 2.90
CA ASP A 94 -8.85 10.00 2.92
C ASP A 94 -7.76 10.68 2.06
N ALA A 95 -8.22 11.40 1.04
CA ALA A 95 -7.36 12.12 0.10
C ALA A 95 -6.59 13.27 0.73
N ALA A 96 -7.24 14.05 1.60
CA ALA A 96 -6.65 15.20 2.23
C ALA A 96 -5.56 14.76 3.23
N PHE A 97 -5.88 13.76 4.05
CA PHE A 97 -4.93 13.14 4.97
C PHE A 97 -3.72 12.59 4.22
N SER A 98 -3.95 11.79 3.16
CA SER A 98 -2.88 11.18 2.38
C SER A 98 -1.97 12.25 1.78
N LYS A 99 -2.53 13.28 1.13
CA LYS A 99 -1.74 14.35 0.51
C LYS A 99 -0.86 15.08 1.51
N GLN A 100 -1.38 15.40 2.69
CA GLN A 100 -0.61 16.04 3.75
C GLN A 100 0.49 15.13 4.30
N LEU A 101 0.18 13.85 4.52
CA LEU A 101 1.14 12.85 4.95
C LEU A 101 2.31 12.73 3.98
N TRP A 102 2.03 12.58 2.67
CA TRP A 102 3.05 12.46 1.63
C TRP A 102 3.97 13.68 1.58
N LYS A 103 3.40 14.88 1.52
CA LYS A 103 4.19 16.11 1.54
C LYS A 103 5.14 16.15 2.74
N ARG A 104 4.62 15.82 3.93
CA ARG A 104 5.41 15.85 5.15
C ARG A 104 6.52 14.80 5.15
N MET A 105 6.22 13.56 4.76
CA MET A 105 7.21 12.46 4.73
C MET A 105 8.39 12.76 3.79
N VAL A 106 8.14 13.38 2.64
CA VAL A 106 9.22 13.68 1.69
C VAL A 106 10.07 14.86 2.15
N THR A 107 9.46 15.86 2.79
CA THR A 107 10.20 17.03 3.33
C THR A 107 10.91 16.76 4.65
N ASP A 108 10.53 15.72 5.37
CA ASP A 108 11.11 15.41 6.67
C ASP A 108 12.54 14.83 6.48
N PRO A 109 13.58 15.44 7.08
CA PRO A 109 14.96 14.99 6.90
C PRO A 109 15.21 13.61 7.50
N ASP A 110 14.45 13.21 8.53
CA ASP A 110 14.65 11.96 9.25
C ASP A 110 14.03 10.74 8.52
N ILE A 111 13.16 11.00 7.55
CA ILE A 111 12.60 9.99 6.64
C ILE A 111 13.55 9.77 5.48
N THR A 112 13.86 8.51 5.18
CA THR A 112 14.80 8.10 4.11
C THR A 112 14.05 7.53 2.91
N PRO A 113 14.69 7.41 1.73
CA PRO A 113 14.10 6.72 0.57
C PRO A 113 13.59 5.32 0.91
N ALA A 114 14.34 4.56 1.71
CA ALA A 114 13.98 3.21 2.12
C ALA A 114 12.68 3.18 2.95
N ASP A 115 12.34 4.26 3.66
CA ASP A 115 11.07 4.39 4.35
C ASP A 115 9.92 4.68 3.39
N LEU A 116 10.18 5.50 2.37
CA LEU A 116 9.17 5.85 1.37
C LEU A 116 8.76 4.64 0.54
N VAL A 117 9.65 3.66 0.32
CA VAL A 117 9.26 2.35 -0.25
C VAL A 117 8.10 1.72 0.55
N PHE A 118 8.11 1.80 1.89
CA PHE A 118 7.01 1.27 2.71
C PHE A 118 5.72 2.07 2.58
N ALA A 119 5.83 3.38 2.34
CA ALA A 119 4.67 4.21 2.07
C ALA A 119 3.97 3.74 0.78
N PHE A 120 4.75 3.48 -0.28
CA PHE A 120 4.22 2.94 -1.53
C PHE A 120 3.65 1.53 -1.34
N LYS A 121 4.32 0.64 -0.59
CA LYS A 121 3.76 -0.68 -0.22
C LYS A 121 2.39 -0.58 0.45
N GLY A 122 2.18 0.41 1.33
CA GLY A 122 0.89 0.65 1.96
C GLY A 122 -0.18 1.16 0.98
N ALA A 123 0.20 2.08 0.10
CA ALA A 123 -0.69 2.64 -0.91
C ALA A 123 -1.17 1.62 -1.95
N MET A 124 -0.37 0.59 -2.23
CA MET A 124 -0.69 -0.45 -3.23
C MET A 124 -1.88 -1.34 -2.83
N ILE A 125 -2.29 -1.35 -1.56
CA ILE A 125 -3.33 -2.26 -1.05
C ILE A 125 -4.69 -1.99 -1.72
N TYR A 126 -5.01 -0.73 -2.02
CA TYR A 126 -6.30 -0.37 -2.60
C TYR A 126 -6.16 0.29 -3.96
N PRO A 127 -6.96 -0.10 -4.98
CA PRO A 127 -6.86 0.45 -6.32
C PRO A 127 -6.97 1.98 -6.40
N SER A 128 -7.85 2.60 -5.58
CA SER A 128 -8.05 4.05 -5.57
C SER A 128 -6.91 4.84 -4.91
N VAL A 129 -6.26 4.26 -3.91
CA VAL A 129 -5.07 4.84 -3.26
C VAL A 129 -3.86 4.67 -4.16
N ARG A 130 -3.69 3.48 -4.75
CA ARG A 130 -2.63 3.17 -5.71
C ARG A 130 -2.60 4.13 -6.89
N LYS A 131 -3.73 4.34 -7.57
CA LYS A 131 -3.77 5.25 -8.73
C LYS A 131 -3.27 6.65 -8.35
N ARG A 132 -3.78 7.20 -7.24
CA ARG A 132 -3.36 8.52 -6.77
C ARG A 132 -1.87 8.56 -6.42
N ALA A 133 -1.35 7.51 -5.78
CA ALA A 133 0.07 7.41 -5.48
C ALA A 133 0.93 7.36 -6.75
N LEU A 134 0.48 6.65 -7.80
CA LEU A 134 1.16 6.60 -9.10
C LEU A 134 1.16 7.98 -9.76
N ASP A 135 0.01 8.64 -9.81
CA ASP A 135 -0.13 9.98 -10.38
C ASP A 135 0.79 10.97 -9.63
N LEU A 136 0.78 10.98 -8.30
CA LEU A 136 1.67 11.83 -7.50
C LEU A 136 3.16 11.52 -7.71
N PHE A 137 3.53 10.24 -7.81
CA PHE A 137 4.92 9.84 -8.02
C PHE A 137 5.46 10.24 -9.40
N MET A 138 4.60 10.18 -10.43
CA MET A 138 4.97 10.52 -11.80
C MET A 138 4.91 12.03 -12.09
N ASP A 139 3.95 12.73 -11.50
CA ASP A 139 3.66 14.13 -11.82
C ASP A 139 4.47 15.12 -10.95
N GLU A 140 4.84 14.75 -9.72
CA GLU A 140 5.47 15.70 -8.80
C GLU A 140 7.00 15.51 -8.70
N GLY A 141 7.75 16.54 -9.11
CA GLY A 141 9.21 16.57 -9.02
C GLY A 141 9.78 16.47 -7.60
N PHE A 142 8.98 16.70 -6.56
CA PHE A 142 9.45 16.66 -5.15
C PHE A 142 9.91 15.26 -4.70
N PHE A 143 9.38 14.18 -5.28
CA PHE A 143 9.90 12.85 -5.00
C PHE A 143 11.28 12.65 -5.59
N ARG A 144 11.61 13.28 -6.72
CA ARG A 144 12.92 13.14 -7.37
C ARG A 144 14.05 13.75 -6.53
N GLU A 145 13.77 14.79 -5.76
CA GLU A 145 14.76 15.40 -4.86
C GLU A 145 15.12 14.45 -3.71
N LYS A 146 14.12 13.73 -3.16
CA LYS A 146 14.32 12.83 -2.02
C LYS A 146 14.71 11.42 -2.46
N ILE A 147 14.17 10.94 -3.58
CA ILE A 147 14.37 9.62 -4.18
C ILE A 147 14.84 9.82 -5.63
N PRO A 148 16.16 10.00 -5.85
CA PRO A 148 16.74 10.13 -7.19
C PRO A 148 16.48 8.89 -8.07
N SER A 149 16.38 9.05 -9.39
CA SER A 149 16.00 7.92 -10.27
C SER A 149 17.06 6.81 -10.40
N ASP A 150 18.31 7.10 -10.07
CA ASP A 150 19.42 6.15 -10.07
C ASP A 150 19.46 5.25 -8.83
N CYS A 151 18.72 5.59 -7.77
CA CYS A 151 18.72 4.82 -6.52
C CYS A 151 17.86 3.53 -6.61
N PRO A 152 18.22 2.47 -5.86
CA PRO A 152 17.47 1.21 -5.89
C PRO A 152 16.03 1.36 -5.37
N GLU A 153 15.77 2.28 -4.45
CA GLU A 153 14.43 2.53 -3.92
C GLU A 153 13.48 3.08 -4.98
N TYR A 154 13.95 3.96 -5.87
CA TYR A 154 13.15 4.48 -6.98
C TYR A 154 12.71 3.35 -7.91
N LYS A 155 13.65 2.46 -8.25
CA LYS A 155 13.42 1.29 -9.09
C LYS A 155 12.45 0.32 -8.43
N GLU A 156 12.59 0.08 -7.13
CA GLU A 156 11.68 -0.75 -6.35
C GLU A 156 10.26 -0.18 -6.31
N ILE A 157 10.10 1.14 -6.14
CA ILE A 157 8.79 1.79 -6.16
C ILE A 157 8.11 1.60 -7.51
N LEU A 158 8.82 1.82 -8.61
CA LEU A 158 8.28 1.58 -9.95
C LEU A 158 7.90 0.11 -10.15
N ARG A 159 8.70 -0.84 -9.65
CA ARG A 159 8.37 -2.27 -9.70
C ARG A 159 7.12 -2.61 -8.90
N LEU A 160 6.93 -2.02 -7.74
CA LEU A 160 5.70 -2.18 -6.95
C LEU A 160 4.47 -1.70 -7.76
N PHE A 161 4.60 -0.60 -8.49
CA PHE A 161 3.54 -0.14 -9.38
C PHE A 161 3.30 -1.10 -10.54
N THR A 162 4.34 -1.51 -11.28
CA THR A 162 4.16 -2.41 -12.43
C THR A 162 3.52 -3.74 -12.04
N CYS A 163 3.95 -4.34 -10.91
CA CYS A 163 3.39 -5.59 -10.40
C CYS A 163 1.95 -5.47 -9.89
N SER A 164 1.46 -4.26 -9.64
CA SER A 164 0.12 -4.02 -9.11
C SER A 164 -0.81 -3.30 -10.10
N CYS A 165 -0.34 -2.96 -11.29
CA CYS A 165 -1.15 -2.38 -12.35
C CYS A 165 -2.33 -3.29 -12.69
N VAL A 166 -3.50 -2.69 -12.82
CA VAL A 166 -4.73 -3.39 -13.25
C VAL A 166 -5.25 -2.83 -14.58
N ARG A 167 -4.65 -1.74 -15.08
CA ARG A 167 -4.99 -1.12 -16.36
C ARG A 167 -3.79 -1.00 -17.26
N GLU A 168 -3.97 -1.37 -18.53
CA GLU A 168 -2.88 -1.40 -19.51
C GLU A 168 -2.23 -0.01 -19.67
N ALA A 169 -3.03 1.05 -19.64
CA ALA A 169 -2.53 2.43 -19.68
C ALA A 169 -1.61 2.79 -18.49
N GLU A 170 -1.82 2.21 -17.30
CA GLU A 170 -0.95 2.43 -16.14
C GLU A 170 0.41 1.76 -16.37
N LEU A 171 0.41 0.54 -16.93
CA LEU A 171 1.64 -0.19 -17.26
C LEU A 171 2.45 0.52 -18.35
N HIS A 172 1.79 0.98 -19.42
CA HIS A 172 2.45 1.74 -20.49
C HIS A 172 3.03 3.06 -19.99
N LYS A 173 2.30 3.81 -19.14
CA LYS A 173 2.83 5.04 -18.51
C LYS A 173 4.16 4.77 -17.78
N ILE A 174 4.25 3.66 -17.04
CA ILE A 174 5.47 3.29 -16.32
C ILE A 174 6.56 2.82 -17.27
N LYS A 175 6.21 2.02 -18.28
CA LYS A 175 7.15 1.53 -19.31
C LYS A 175 7.80 2.69 -20.05
N ASP A 176 6.99 3.63 -20.56
CA ASP A 176 7.49 4.80 -21.28
C ASP A 176 8.45 5.62 -20.40
N HIS A 177 8.10 5.80 -19.13
CA HIS A 177 8.95 6.48 -18.15
C HIS A 177 10.30 5.77 -17.94
N VAL A 178 10.29 4.45 -17.71
CA VAL A 178 11.51 3.64 -17.50
C VAL A 178 12.38 3.59 -18.76
N MET A 179 11.77 3.54 -19.94
CA MET A 179 12.51 3.47 -21.20
C MET A 179 13.12 4.83 -21.59
N ALA A 180 12.49 5.94 -21.20
CA ALA A 180 12.97 7.29 -21.48
C ALA A 180 14.03 7.79 -20.49
N ASP A 181 14.09 7.26 -19.27
CA ASP A 181 15.05 7.70 -18.25
C ASP A 181 16.43 7.05 -18.45
N PHE A 182 17.43 7.89 -18.74
CA PHE A 182 18.81 7.48 -19.01
C PHE A 182 19.54 6.89 -17.79
N THR A 183 19.00 7.05 -16.57
CA THR A 183 19.58 6.43 -15.37
C THR A 183 19.34 4.92 -15.30
N PHE A 184 18.40 4.39 -16.11
CA PHE A 184 18.11 2.96 -16.17
C PHE A 184 19.05 2.26 -17.15
N THR A 185 19.80 1.29 -16.63
CA THR A 185 20.61 0.40 -17.46
C THR A 185 19.72 -0.57 -18.24
N GLU A 186 20.26 -1.19 -19.28
CA GLU A 186 19.55 -2.26 -20.00
C GLU A 186 19.19 -3.45 -19.10
N GLN A 187 20.01 -3.71 -18.07
CA GLN A 187 19.71 -4.74 -17.08
C GLN A 187 18.53 -4.33 -16.19
N ASP A 188 18.47 -3.06 -15.75
CA ASP A 188 17.33 -2.55 -14.99
C ASP A 188 16.03 -2.68 -15.79
N LYS A 189 16.03 -2.24 -17.06
CA LYS A 189 14.86 -2.29 -17.95
C LYS A 189 14.34 -3.72 -18.13
N LYS A 190 15.23 -4.70 -18.35
CA LYS A 190 14.87 -6.12 -18.43
C LYS A 190 14.23 -6.64 -17.15
N ALA A 191 14.68 -6.14 -15.99
CA ALA A 191 14.22 -6.60 -14.69
C ALA A 191 12.76 -6.20 -14.37
N PHE A 192 12.16 -5.28 -15.14
CA PHE A 192 10.73 -4.94 -15.02
C PHE A 192 9.80 -5.94 -15.70
N GLU A 193 10.32 -6.83 -16.56
CA GLU A 193 9.55 -7.90 -17.20
C GLU A 193 8.27 -7.41 -17.92
N PHE A 194 8.33 -6.22 -18.55
CA PHE A 194 7.16 -5.56 -19.14
C PHE A 194 6.38 -6.45 -20.11
N GLU A 195 7.06 -7.22 -20.97
CA GLU A 195 6.39 -8.12 -21.93
C GLU A 195 5.57 -9.21 -21.23
N MET A 196 6.11 -9.79 -20.15
CA MET A 196 5.38 -10.78 -19.33
C MET A 196 4.18 -10.13 -18.65
N LEU A 197 4.35 -8.91 -18.11
CA LEU A 197 3.26 -8.18 -17.46
C LEU A 197 2.15 -7.82 -18.46
N GLU A 198 2.49 -7.32 -19.64
CA GLU A 198 1.55 -7.03 -20.72
C GLU A 198 0.76 -8.29 -21.12
N ALA A 199 1.44 -9.43 -21.28
CA ALA A 199 0.79 -10.71 -21.58
C ALA A 199 -0.20 -11.14 -20.47
N ARG A 200 0.18 -10.98 -19.20
CA ARG A 200 -0.71 -11.26 -18.06
C ARG A 200 -1.93 -10.35 -18.05
N MET A 201 -1.78 -9.07 -18.37
CA MET A 201 -2.91 -8.13 -18.46
C MET A 201 -3.87 -8.50 -19.60
N GLN A 202 -3.35 -8.91 -20.76
CA GLN A 202 -4.17 -9.36 -21.87
C GLN A 202 -4.95 -10.65 -21.55
N SER A 203 -4.36 -11.61 -20.83
CA SER A 203 -5.08 -12.79 -20.33
C SER A 203 -6.16 -12.39 -19.32
N PHE A 204 -5.84 -11.54 -18.35
CA PHE A 204 -6.82 -11.05 -17.38
C PHE A 204 -8.01 -10.35 -18.04
N LEU A 205 -7.77 -9.45 -19.00
CA LEU A 205 -8.85 -8.76 -19.72
C LEU A 205 -9.75 -9.70 -20.53
N LYS A 206 -9.22 -10.82 -21.05
CA LYS A 206 -10.00 -11.84 -21.76
C LYS A 206 -10.81 -12.73 -20.81
N GLU A 207 -10.28 -12.99 -19.61
CA GLU A 207 -10.88 -13.88 -18.62
C GLU A 207 -11.88 -13.19 -17.70
N VAL A 208 -11.73 -11.90 -17.41
CA VAL A 208 -12.66 -11.14 -16.54
C VAL A 208 -14.11 -11.16 -17.04
N PRO A 209 -14.41 -10.97 -18.35
CA PRO A 209 -15.77 -11.09 -18.85
C PRO A 209 -16.35 -12.50 -18.64
N ILE A 210 -15.53 -13.54 -18.77
CA ILE A 210 -15.91 -14.93 -18.53
C ILE A 210 -16.20 -15.12 -17.04
N LEU A 211 -15.32 -14.64 -16.15
CA LEU A 211 -15.49 -14.69 -14.71
C LEU A 211 -16.77 -13.95 -14.26
N HIS A 212 -17.02 -12.75 -14.80
CA HIS A 212 -18.24 -11.99 -14.54
C HIS A 212 -19.49 -12.72 -15.05
N ALA A 213 -19.46 -13.30 -16.25
CA ALA A 213 -20.57 -14.09 -16.78
C ALA A 213 -20.84 -15.34 -15.94
N THR A 214 -19.79 -16.04 -15.52
CA THR A 214 -19.87 -17.20 -14.62
C THR A 214 -20.42 -16.81 -13.25
N MET A 215 -19.94 -15.73 -12.63
CA MET A 215 -20.47 -15.24 -11.35
C MET A 215 -21.93 -14.80 -11.46
N ASN A 216 -22.32 -14.14 -12.55
CA ASN A 216 -23.71 -13.76 -12.78
C ASN A 216 -24.61 -15.00 -12.96
N ASN A 217 -24.14 -16.05 -13.63
CA ASN A 217 -24.89 -17.30 -13.75
C ASN A 217 -25.09 -17.96 -12.39
N TYR A 218 -24.05 -18.05 -11.55
CA TYR A 218 -24.19 -18.57 -10.18
C TYR A 218 -25.14 -17.74 -9.32
N LEU A 219 -25.10 -16.40 -9.44
CA LEU A 219 -26.03 -15.52 -8.73
C LEU A 219 -27.48 -15.64 -9.22
N ILE A 220 -27.70 -15.99 -10.48
CA ILE A 220 -29.03 -16.28 -11.04
C ILE A 220 -29.52 -17.65 -10.54
N GLU A 221 -28.65 -18.68 -10.57
CA GLU A 221 -28.99 -20.03 -10.08
C GLU A 221 -29.34 -20.04 -8.58
N ASP A 222 -28.59 -19.32 -7.73
CA ASP A 222 -28.91 -19.18 -6.30
C ASP A 222 -30.23 -18.42 -6.08
N ARG A 223 -30.53 -17.42 -6.92
CA ARG A 223 -31.76 -16.64 -6.84
C ARG A 223 -32.98 -17.48 -7.25
N ASP A 224 -32.87 -18.29 -8.30
CA ASP A 224 -33.93 -19.19 -8.75
C ASP A 224 -34.14 -20.35 -7.76
N TYR A 225 -33.07 -20.87 -7.15
CA TYR A 225 -33.17 -21.86 -6.06
C TYR A 225 -33.94 -21.33 -4.84
N LEU A 226 -33.69 -20.07 -4.44
CA LEU A 226 -34.38 -19.41 -3.33
C LEU A 226 -35.84 -19.05 -3.64
N VAL A 227 -36.20 -18.84 -4.91
CA VAL A 227 -37.57 -18.51 -5.33
C VAL A 227 -38.43 -19.77 -5.49
N HIS A 228 -37.85 -20.90 -5.90
CA HIS A 228 -38.58 -22.15 -6.16
C HIS A 228 -38.61 -23.15 -4.99
N LYS A 229 -37.95 -22.86 -3.87
CA LYS A 229 -38.22 -23.49 -2.56
C LYS A 229 -39.20 -22.64 -1.74
N LYS A 230 -40.48 -22.72 -2.07
CA LYS A 230 -41.59 -22.45 -1.15
C LYS A 230 -42.54 -23.64 -1.17
#